data_AF-B0DZ17-F1
#
_entry.id   AF-B0DZ17-F1
#
_cell.length_a   1.000
_cell.length_b   1.000
_cell.length_c   1.000
_cell.angle_alpha   90.00
_cell.angle_beta   90.00
_cell.angle_gamma   90.00
#
_symmetry.space_group_name_H-M   'P 1'
#
loop_
_entity.id
_entity.type
_entity.pdbx_description
1 polymer ?
#
loop_
_entity_poly.entity_id
_entity_poly.type
_entity_poly.pdbx_seq_one_letter_code
_entity_poly.pdbx_strand_id
1 'polypeptide(L)' 'MSTADGDDVAHQMQPSSHPPTTATSLPCPLPPLVLTTTHDDGHVTTMEIGGRR' A
#
# COMPACT_ATOMS: atom_id res chain seq x y z
N MET A 1 -48.42 -33.01 4.28
CA MET A 1 -47.33 -33.37 5.21
C MET A 1 -46.31 -34.22 4.46
N SER A 2 -45.02 -34.06 4.83
CA SER A 2 -43.78 -34.69 4.31
C SER A 2 -43.28 -34.17 2.95
N THR A 3 -42.30 -33.25 2.82
CA THR A 3 -40.88 -33.14 3.28
C THR A 3 -39.90 -34.07 2.56
N ALA A 4 -39.40 -33.61 1.41
CA ALA A 4 -38.14 -33.99 0.76
C ALA A 4 -37.95 -32.96 -0.38
N ASP A 5 -36.81 -32.34 -0.63
CA ASP A 5 -35.50 -32.44 -0.03
C ASP A 5 -34.85 -31.07 -0.31
N GLY A 6 -34.46 -30.37 0.74
CA GLY A 6 -33.87 -29.03 0.67
C GLY A 6 -32.38 -29.12 0.35
N ASP A 7 -32.01 -29.79 -0.75
CA ASP A 7 -30.61 -30.05 -1.08
C ASP A 7 -30.05 -29.10 -2.16
N ASP A 8 -30.88 -28.40 -2.94
CA ASP A 8 -30.40 -27.55 -4.06
C ASP A 8 -30.10 -26.08 -3.68
N VAL A 9 -29.70 -25.82 -2.43
CA VAL A 9 -29.19 -24.49 -2.04
C VAL A 9 -27.86 -24.54 -1.30
N ALA A 10 -27.38 -25.74 -0.95
CA ALA A 10 -26.11 -25.92 -0.25
C ALA A 10 -24.89 -25.82 -1.19
N HIS A 11 -25.09 -25.92 -2.51
CA HIS A 11 -24.00 -25.86 -3.50
C HIS A 11 -23.61 -24.43 -3.93
N GLN A 12 -24.35 -23.40 -3.51
CA GLN A 12 -24.13 -22.01 -3.94
C GLN A 12 -22.98 -21.29 -3.21
N MET A 13 -22.32 -21.94 -2.25
CA MET A 13 -21.22 -21.35 -1.51
C MET A 13 -19.92 -22.10 -1.79
N GLN A 14 -19.49 -22.15 -3.05
CA GLN A 14 -18.07 -22.31 -3.33
C GLN A 14 -17.41 -20.94 -3.14
N PRO A 15 -16.70 -20.68 -2.02
CA PRO A 15 -15.81 -19.54 -1.98
C PRO A 15 -14.79 -19.76 -3.09
N SER A 16 -14.69 -18.79 -4.00
CA SER A 16 -13.70 -18.81 -5.06
C SER A 16 -12.34 -19.00 -4.41
N SER A 17 -11.66 -20.10 -4.76
CA SER A 17 -10.28 -20.38 -4.35
C SER A 17 -9.34 -19.45 -5.11
N HIS A 18 -9.50 -18.14 -4.93
CA HIS A 18 -8.52 -17.19 -5.40
C HIS A 18 -7.26 -17.41 -4.55
N PRO A 19 -6.09 -17.70 -5.18
CA PRO A 19 -4.85 -17.65 -4.44
C PRO A 19 -4.74 -16.24 -3.84
N PRO A 20 -4.23 -16.09 -2.60
CA PRO A 20 -3.98 -14.77 -2.07
C PRO A 20 -3.09 -14.05 -3.07
N THR A 21 -3.63 -12.98 -3.68
CA THR A 21 -2.83 -12.09 -4.50
C THR A 21 -1.72 -11.61 -3.59
N THR A 22 -0.48 -12.03 -3.85
CA THR A 22 0.70 -11.57 -3.12
C THR A 22 0.56 -10.06 -3.01
N ALA A 23 0.37 -9.56 -1.79
CA ALA A 23 0.32 -8.13 -1.56
C ALA A 23 1.71 -7.60 -1.90
N THR A 24 1.87 -7.10 -3.12
CA THR A 24 3.10 -6.45 -3.54
C THR A 24 3.19 -5.18 -2.71
N SER A 25 3.95 -5.22 -1.61
CA SER A 25 4.23 -4.02 -0.83
C SER A 25 4.85 -3.00 -1.77
N LEU A 26 4.23 -1.82 -1.88
CA LEU A 26 4.83 -0.72 -2.62
C LEU A 26 6.19 -0.38 -1.99
N PRO A 27 7.21 -0.04 -2.81
CA PRO A 27 8.48 0.42 -2.27
C PRO A 27 8.26 1.68 -1.44
N CYS A 28 8.98 1.79 -0.31
CA CYS A 28 8.99 3.00 0.48
C CYS A 28 9.46 4.20 -0.36
N PRO A 29 8.89 5.41 -0.17
CA PRO A 29 9.36 6.59 -0.86
C PRO A 29 10.82 6.87 -0.49
N LEU A 30 11.58 7.38 -1.45
CA LEU A 30 12.95 7.83 -1.20
C LEU A 30 12.94 9.03 -0.24
N PRO A 31 13.96 9.18 0.62
CA PRO A 31 14.09 10.36 1.45
C PRO A 31 14.25 11.63 0.59
N PRO A 32 13.87 12.81 1.10
CA PRO A 32 14.00 14.06 0.38
C PRO A 32 15.47 14.38 0.09
N LEU A 33 15.72 14.98 -1.09
CA LEU A 33 17.02 15.53 -1.41
C LEU A 33 17.14 16.91 -0.77
N VAL A 34 18.27 17.15 -0.11
CA VAL A 34 18.47 18.36 0.68
C VAL A 34 19.81 18.98 0.28
N LEU A 35 19.81 20.28 -0.01
CA LEU A 35 21.00 21.09 -0.19
C LEU A 35 21.31 21.84 1.09
N THR A 36 22.55 21.71 1.54
CA THR A 36 23.07 22.45 2.69
C THR A 36 24.13 23.43 2.21
N THR A 37 23.98 24.68 2.59
CA THR A 37 24.93 25.76 2.31
C THR A 37 25.49 26.30 3.62
N THR A 38 26.81 26.27 3.74
CA THR A 38 27.55 26.86 4.86
C THR A 38 28.04 28.24 4.47
N HIS A 39 27.79 29.24 5.32
CA HIS A 39 28.25 30.61 5.14
C HIS A 39 29.52 30.85 5.98
N ASP A 40 30.39 31.75 5.52
CA ASP A 40 31.66 32.05 6.18
C ASP A 40 31.50 32.63 7.60
N ASP A 41 30.33 33.18 7.90
CA ASP A 41 29.94 33.68 9.23
C ASP A 41 29.50 32.53 10.18
N GLY A 42 29.68 31.27 9.78
CA GLY A 42 29.34 30.09 10.59
C GLY A 42 27.86 29.69 10.56
N HIS A 43 27.03 30.44 9.84
CA HIS A 43 25.63 30.09 9.61
C HIS A 43 25.49 28.94 8.61
N VAL A 44 24.54 28.04 8.86
CA VAL A 44 24.22 26.92 7.97
C VAL A 44 22.75 27.01 7.58
N THR A 45 22.48 26.99 6.27
CA THR A 45 21.14 26.97 5.72
C THR A 45 20.91 25.66 5.00
N THR A 46 19.73 25.08 5.20
CA THR A 46 19.34 23.79 4.61
C THR A 46 18.04 23.96 3.84
N MET A 47 18.01 23.52 2.59
CA MET A 47 16.85 23.65 1.70
C MET A 47 16.55 22.31 1.02
N GLU A 48 15.29 21.88 1.08
CA GLU A 48 14.84 20.69 0.34
C GLU A 48 14.78 21.00 -1.17
N ILE A 49 15.46 20.18 -1.98
CA ILE A 49 15.45 20.26 -3.43
C ILE A 49 14.56 19.14 -3.96
N GLY A 50 13.48 19.50 -4.64
CA GLY A 50 12.60 18.53 -5.31
C GLY A 50 11.30 18.19 -4.57
N GLY A 51 11.01 18.83 -3.44
CA GLY A 51 9.70 18.83 -2.80
C GLY A 51 8.72 19.79 -3.47
N ARG A 52 8.37 19.55 -4.74
CA ARG A 52 7.28 20.27 -5.43
C ARG A 52 6.28 19.23 -5.91
N ARG A 53 5.07 19.30 -5.37
CA ARG A 53 3.88 18.77 -6.05
C ARG A 53 3.67 19.52 -7.35
#